data_AF-A0A1Z5KUL9-F1
#
_entry.id   AF-A0A1Z5KUL9-F1
#
_cell.length_a   1.000
_cell.length_b   1.000
_cell.length_c   1.000
_cell.angle_alpha   90.00
_cell.angle_beta   90.00
_cell.angle_gamma   90.00
#
_symmetry.space_group_name_H-M   'P 1'
#
loop_
_entity.id
_entity.type
_entity.pdbx_description
1 polymer ?
#
loop_
_entity_poly.entity_id
_entity_poly.type
_entity_poly.pdbx_seq_one_letter_code
_entity_poly.pdbx_strand_id
1 'polypeptide(L)'
;MVVALSCHLGSSTFFTGSQIHLRFLDLFSRTLEPGILTSGAWVAVNAPPAIILILLVCFLTRIVYLRKLGVYSLESKDHRKEMNFIFSSQYSDLEPVTAWEALVAFFVVFFVVIQFTREPVFFHGWAAFLNVEGFVSDATSSALVLLVMGFVPVRLMELTSRHRLLNWRVVLPDLPWGMALVVGAGNAFAYAANKTGFIDTTISWLDRIKRKPVLTQVGLSFSSAFSAQFTRQFLDTSRLHQIVEKSVQDNVHPMMYVLPAASAASFSYVMPTASVANIMVYRYGDV
;
A
#
# COMPACT_ATOMS: atom_id res chain seq x y z
N MET A 1 13.31 4.53 7.41
CA MET A 1 12.90 5.21 6.16
C MET A 1 13.12 4.36 4.90
N VAL A 2 14.33 3.81 4.68
CA VAL A 2 14.65 3.02 3.47
C VAL A 2 13.69 1.85 3.22
N VAL A 3 13.33 1.09 4.26
CA VAL A 3 12.44 -0.07 4.13
C VAL A 3 11.05 0.31 3.61
N ALA A 4 10.46 1.42 4.09
CA ALA A 4 9.18 1.91 3.58
C ALA A 4 9.28 2.35 2.12
N LEU A 5 10.39 2.98 1.74
CA LEU A 5 10.64 3.40 0.37
C LEU A 5 10.81 2.21 -0.58
N SER A 6 11.55 1.17 -0.16
CA SER A 6 11.68 -0.10 -0.90
C SER A 6 10.34 -0.82 -1.04
N CYS A 7 9.51 -0.83 0.00
CA CYS A 7 8.17 -1.40 -0.05
C CYS A 7 7.31 -0.72 -1.12
N HIS A 8 7.39 0.61 -1.21
CA HIS A 8 6.65 1.38 -2.20
C HIS A 8 7.17 1.20 -3.64
N LEU A 9 8.48 1.17 -3.84
CA LEU A 9 9.07 0.87 -5.15
C LEU A 9 8.81 -0.57 -5.61
N GLY A 10 8.79 -1.53 -4.68
CA GLY A 10 8.39 -2.90 -4.97
C GLY A 10 6.92 -2.98 -5.38
N SER A 11 6.04 -2.32 -4.61
CA SER A 11 4.60 -2.30 -4.89
C SER A 11 4.25 -1.62 -6.22
N SER A 12 5.07 -0.65 -6.68
CA SER A 12 4.80 0.03 -7.94
C SER A 12 5.19 -0.78 -9.18
N THR A 13 6.11 -1.74 -9.01
CA THR A 13 6.65 -2.55 -10.11
C THR A 13 5.63 -3.57 -10.62
N PHE A 14 4.75 -4.07 -9.75
CA PHE A 14 3.75 -5.09 -10.07
C PHE A 14 2.33 -4.53 -10.02
N PHE A 15 1.42 -4.99 -10.89
CA PHE A 15 0.00 -4.59 -10.85
C PHE A 15 -0.67 -4.97 -9.55
N THR A 16 -0.38 -6.16 -9.03
CA THR A 16 -0.92 -6.67 -7.77
C THR A 16 -0.31 -5.98 -6.54
N GLY A 17 0.75 -5.19 -6.74
CA GLY A 17 1.44 -4.53 -5.64
C GLY A 17 0.69 -3.34 -5.06
N SER A 18 -0.19 -2.70 -5.84
CA SER A 18 -0.91 -1.49 -5.40
C SER A 18 -2.35 -1.46 -5.92
N GLN A 19 -3.29 -1.08 -5.05
CA GLN A 19 -4.69 -0.89 -5.40
C GLN A 19 -4.91 0.17 -6.49
N ILE A 20 -4.01 1.16 -6.60
CA ILE A 20 -4.07 2.17 -7.67
C ILE A 20 -3.86 1.50 -9.05
N HIS A 21 -2.95 0.53 -9.11
CA HIS A 21 -2.61 -0.16 -10.35
C HIS A 21 -3.68 -1.17 -10.75
N LEU A 22 -4.31 -1.83 -9.77
CA LEU A 22 -5.48 -2.69 -10.01
C LEU A 22 -6.68 -1.89 -10.51
N ARG A 23 -6.97 -0.74 -9.91
CA ARG A 23 -8.04 0.16 -10.39
C ARG A 23 -7.76 0.71 -11.77
N PHE A 24 -6.49 1.00 -12.09
CA PHE A 24 -6.08 1.36 -13.43
C PHE A 24 -6.30 0.21 -14.42
N LEU A 25 -5.91 -1.03 -14.06
CA LEU A 25 -6.10 -2.20 -14.89
C LEU A 25 -7.59 -2.48 -15.14
N ASP A 26 -8.42 -2.41 -14.10
CA ASP A 26 -9.88 -2.54 -14.20
C ASP A 26 -10.46 -1.46 -15.12
N LEU A 27 -10.09 -0.19 -14.89
CA LEU A 27 -10.50 0.92 -15.76
C LEU A 27 -10.08 0.69 -17.21
N PHE A 28 -8.83 0.33 -17.44
CA PHE A 28 -8.26 0.11 -18.76
C PHE A 28 -9.00 -1.01 -19.48
N SER A 29 -9.23 -2.13 -18.80
CA SER A 29 -9.97 -3.28 -19.36
C SER A 29 -11.42 -2.97 -19.71
N ARG A 30 -12.04 -2.00 -19.04
CA ARG A 30 -13.43 -1.56 -19.29
C ARG A 30 -13.54 -0.49 -20.37
N THR A 31 -12.54 0.36 -20.51
CA THR A 31 -12.60 1.56 -21.38
C THR A 31 -11.80 1.44 -22.66
N LEU A 32 -10.78 0.58 -22.70
CA LEU A 32 -9.83 0.46 -23.80
C LEU A 32 -9.62 -1.01 -24.16
N GLU A 33 -9.16 -1.25 -25.40
CA GLU A 33 -9.12 -2.59 -26.00
C GLU A 33 -8.51 -3.65 -25.06
N PRO A 34 -9.22 -4.76 -24.81
CA PRO A 34 -8.72 -5.83 -23.97
C PRO A 34 -7.50 -6.49 -24.60
N GLY A 35 -6.36 -6.48 -23.92
CA GLY A 35 -5.18 -7.29 -24.28
C GLY A 35 -3.86 -6.53 -24.50
N ILE A 36 -3.86 -5.20 -24.62
CA ILE A 36 -2.63 -4.42 -24.85
C ILE A 36 -1.74 -4.39 -23.59
N LEU A 37 -2.36 -4.43 -22.40
CA LEU A 37 -1.66 -4.26 -21.13
C LEU A 37 -1.52 -5.59 -20.39
N THR A 38 -0.52 -6.38 -20.77
CA THR A 38 -0.16 -7.59 -20.01
C THR A 38 0.60 -7.22 -18.74
N SER A 39 0.49 -8.05 -17.69
CA SER A 39 1.28 -7.86 -16.46
C SER A 39 2.78 -7.84 -16.73
N GLY A 40 3.24 -8.60 -17.73
CA GLY A 40 4.63 -8.58 -18.18
C GLY A 40 5.05 -7.24 -18.80
N ALA A 41 4.20 -6.63 -19.64
CA ALA A 41 4.48 -5.32 -20.25
C ALA A 41 4.63 -4.20 -19.20
N TRP A 42 3.78 -4.22 -18.17
CA TRP A 42 3.88 -3.24 -17.08
C TRP A 42 5.16 -3.38 -16.27
N VAL A 43 5.54 -4.60 -15.93
CA VAL A 43 6.81 -4.88 -15.23
C VAL A 43 7.98 -4.46 -16.13
N ALA A 44 7.95 -4.75 -17.42
CA ALA A 44 9.01 -4.35 -18.34
C ALA A 44 9.20 -2.82 -18.40
N VAL A 45 8.13 -2.04 -18.30
CA VAL A 45 8.19 -0.57 -18.31
C VAL A 45 8.56 0.02 -16.95
N ASN A 46 8.03 -0.53 -15.85
CA ASN A 46 8.19 0.05 -14.50
C ASN A 46 9.37 -0.52 -13.71
N ALA A 47 9.86 -1.73 -14.01
CA ALA A 47 10.98 -2.33 -13.28
C ALA A 47 12.32 -1.60 -13.49
N PRO A 48 12.72 -1.19 -14.72
CA PRO A 48 13.97 -0.46 -14.90
C PRO A 48 14.05 0.84 -14.07
N PRO A 49 13.06 1.76 -14.10
CA PRO A 49 13.11 2.95 -13.28
C PRO A 49 13.02 2.63 -11.77
N ALA A 50 12.27 1.60 -11.36
CA ALA A 50 12.21 1.19 -9.95
C ALA A 50 13.58 0.70 -9.44
N ILE A 51 14.29 -0.13 -10.20
CA ILE A 51 15.63 -0.62 -9.84
C ILE A 51 16.62 0.54 -9.71
N ILE A 52 16.61 1.48 -10.67
CA ILE A 52 17.47 2.67 -10.63
C ILE A 52 17.19 3.49 -9.38
N LEU A 53 15.92 3.71 -9.04
CA LEU A 53 15.52 4.46 -7.85
C LEU A 53 15.92 3.75 -6.56
N ILE A 54 15.76 2.42 -6.48
CA ILE A 54 16.21 1.64 -5.31
C ILE A 54 17.72 1.79 -5.14
N LEU A 55 18.50 1.59 -6.21
CA LEU A 55 19.96 1.73 -6.16
C LEU A 55 20.38 3.15 -5.75
N LEU A 56 19.72 4.16 -6.29
CA LEU A 56 19.96 5.56 -5.96
C LEU A 56 19.63 5.86 -4.49
N VAL A 57 18.51 5.35 -3.97
CA VAL A 57 18.14 5.54 -2.55
C VAL A 57 19.09 4.79 -1.63
N CYS A 58 19.48 3.57 -1.97
CA CYS A 58 20.50 2.82 -1.22
C CYS A 58 21.83 3.58 -1.20
N PHE A 59 22.25 4.13 -2.35
CA PHE A 59 23.48 4.91 -2.48
C PHE A 59 23.42 6.21 -1.68
N LEU A 60 22.34 6.98 -1.79
CA LEU A 60 22.13 8.22 -1.04
C LEU A 60 22.07 7.96 0.47
N THR A 61 21.35 6.92 0.89
CA THR A 61 21.30 6.53 2.31
C THR A 61 22.69 6.16 2.79
N ARG A 62 23.45 5.37 2.02
CA ARG A 62 24.83 5.00 2.35
C ARG A 62 25.71 6.24 2.51
N ILE A 63 25.62 7.23 1.62
CA ILE A 63 26.38 8.49 1.74
C ILE A 63 25.97 9.28 2.99
N VAL A 64 24.66 9.45 3.23
CA VAL A 64 24.14 10.25 4.34
C VAL A 64 24.44 9.59 5.69
N TYR A 65 24.23 8.28 5.82
CA TYR A 65 24.54 7.53 7.04
C TYR A 65 26.04 7.43 7.28
N LEU A 66 26.86 7.17 6.26
CA LEU A 66 28.32 7.14 6.43
C LEU A 66 28.90 8.51 6.77
N ARG A 67 28.31 9.60 6.29
CA ARG A 67 28.71 10.97 6.67
C ARG A 67 28.26 11.37 8.08
N LYS A 68 27.05 10.98 8.51
CA LYS A 68 26.55 11.28 9.87
C LYS A 68 27.22 10.46 10.96
N LEU A 69 27.61 9.22 10.69
CA LEU A 69 28.19 8.34 11.71
C LEU A 69 29.70 8.48 11.90
N GLY A 70 30.42 9.27 11.08
CA GLY A 70 31.85 9.57 11.31
C GLY A 70 32.76 8.35 11.54
N VAL A 71 32.31 7.15 11.19
CA VAL A 71 32.95 5.88 11.56
C VAL A 71 32.90 4.98 10.34
N TYR A 72 34.03 4.95 9.65
CA TYR A 72 34.37 3.94 8.64
C TYR A 72 34.78 2.65 9.40
N SER A 73 33.82 1.95 10.01
CA SER A 73 34.10 0.69 10.73
C SER A 73 32.85 -0.21 10.84
N LEU A 74 32.00 -0.28 9.82
CA LEU A 74 30.84 -1.17 9.81
C LEU A 74 31.03 -2.40 8.92
N GLU A 75 32.27 -2.90 8.85
CA GLU A 75 32.55 -4.21 8.26
C GLU A 75 33.64 -4.96 9.04
N SER A 76 33.67 -4.81 10.37
CA SER A 76 34.42 -5.76 11.19
C SER A 76 33.59 -7.04 11.34
N LYS A 77 34.25 -8.20 11.25
CA LYS A 77 33.66 -9.51 11.54
C LYS A 77 32.97 -9.57 12.91
N ASP A 78 33.25 -8.63 13.79
CA ASP A 78 32.72 -8.55 15.15
C ASP A 78 31.24 -8.14 15.18
N HIS A 79 30.78 -7.22 14.32
CA HIS A 79 29.36 -6.83 14.30
C HIS A 79 28.43 -7.96 13.84
N ARG A 80 28.88 -8.79 12.91
CA ARG A 80 28.12 -9.97 12.45
C ARG A 80 28.06 -11.05 13.53
N LYS A 81 29.14 -11.20 14.31
CA LYS A 81 29.18 -12.09 15.48
C LYS A 81 28.29 -11.58 16.61
N GLU A 82 28.31 -10.28 16.87
CA GLU A 82 27.49 -9.62 17.87
C GLU A 82 26.00 -9.71 17.52
N MET A 83 25.64 -9.44 16.26
CA MET A 83 24.27 -9.62 15.77
C MET A 83 23.82 -11.09 15.83
N ASN A 84 24.65 -12.03 15.39
CA ASN A 84 24.34 -13.46 15.50
C ASN A 84 24.24 -13.91 16.96
N PHE A 85 25.05 -13.35 17.85
CA PHE A 85 24.99 -13.61 19.29
C PHE A 85 23.67 -13.12 19.87
N ILE A 86 23.27 -11.88 19.57
CA ILE A 86 21.98 -11.29 19.97
C ILE A 86 20.80 -12.11 19.42
N PHE A 87 20.83 -12.51 18.14
CA PHE A 87 19.79 -13.35 17.57
C PHE A 87 19.76 -14.73 18.24
N SER A 88 20.92 -15.34 18.48
CA SER A 88 20.99 -16.66 19.12
C SER A 88 20.56 -16.63 20.58
N SER A 89 20.88 -15.56 21.33
CA SER A 89 20.48 -15.41 22.73
C SER A 89 18.96 -15.19 22.84
N GLN A 90 18.41 -14.31 21.99
CA GLN A 90 16.95 -14.13 21.88
C GLN A 90 16.24 -15.42 21.47
N TYR A 91 16.85 -16.22 20.58
CA TYR A 91 16.29 -17.50 20.14
C TYR A 91 16.38 -18.61 21.19
N SER A 92 17.43 -18.62 22.01
CA SER A 92 17.55 -19.55 23.14
C SER A 92 16.64 -19.18 24.32
N ASP A 93 16.27 -17.90 24.44
CA ASP A 93 15.37 -17.39 25.48
C ASP A 93 13.89 -17.54 25.12
N LEU A 94 13.57 -17.99 23.89
CA LEU A 94 12.20 -18.27 23.46
C LEU A 94 11.66 -19.53 24.15
N GLU A 95 10.65 -19.33 25.01
CA GLU A 95 9.88 -20.43 25.59
C GLU A 95 9.18 -21.26 24.49
N PRO A 96 8.94 -22.57 24.72
CA PRO A 96 8.22 -23.41 23.77
C PRO A 96 6.82 -22.87 23.49
N VAL A 97 6.43 -22.91 22.20
CA VAL A 97 5.16 -22.35 21.72
C VAL A 97 3.98 -22.88 22.53
N THR A 98 3.26 -21.96 23.16
CA THR A 98 2.09 -22.30 23.96
C THR A 98 0.89 -22.65 23.07
N ALA A 99 -0.07 -23.42 23.60
CA ALA A 99 -1.28 -23.79 22.87
C ALA A 99 -2.08 -22.56 22.38
N TRP A 100 -1.97 -21.43 23.08
CA TRP A 100 -2.65 -20.17 22.73
C TRP A 100 -1.96 -19.45 21.58
N GLU A 101 -0.63 -19.42 21.57
CA GLU A 101 0.16 -18.89 20.45
C GLU A 101 -0.07 -19.72 19.18
N ALA A 102 -0.16 -21.04 19.30
CA ALA A 102 -0.51 -21.91 18.18
C ALA A 102 -1.92 -21.60 17.63
N LEU A 103 -2.88 -21.34 18.52
CA LEU A 103 -4.24 -20.96 18.12
C LEU A 103 -4.30 -19.57 17.47
N VAL A 104 -3.53 -18.59 17.96
CA VAL A 104 -3.39 -17.29 17.32
C VAL A 104 -2.73 -17.42 15.96
N ALA A 105 -1.66 -18.21 15.84
CA ALA A 105 -1.00 -18.50 14.56
C ALA A 105 -1.96 -19.14 13.55
N PHE A 106 -2.81 -20.07 14.00
CA PHE A 106 -3.88 -20.63 13.18
C PHE A 106 -4.82 -19.54 12.63
N PHE A 107 -5.30 -18.63 13.48
CA PHE A 107 -6.16 -17.53 13.04
C PHE A 107 -5.46 -16.55 12.09
N VAL A 108 -4.16 -16.31 12.26
CA VAL A 108 -3.37 -15.49 11.33
C VAL A 108 -3.28 -16.16 9.96
N VAL A 109 -2.99 -17.46 9.92
CA VAL A 109 -2.96 -18.22 8.65
C VAL A 109 -4.35 -18.27 8.03
N PHE A 110 -5.38 -18.53 8.83
CA PHE A 110 -6.78 -18.55 8.39
C PHE A 110 -7.22 -17.20 7.82
N PHE A 111 -6.84 -16.10 8.46
CA PHE A 111 -7.06 -14.74 7.95
C PHE A 111 -6.43 -14.54 6.57
N VAL A 112 -5.17 -14.93 6.39
CA VAL A 112 -4.47 -14.83 5.10
C VAL A 112 -5.19 -15.65 4.03
N VAL A 113 -5.63 -16.87 4.36
CA VAL A 113 -6.38 -17.73 3.43
C VAL A 113 -7.72 -17.11 3.04
N ILE A 114 -8.49 -16.58 4.00
CA ILE A 114 -9.76 -15.89 3.72
C ILE A 114 -9.56 -14.70 2.79
N GLN A 115 -8.52 -13.90 3.02
CA GLN A 115 -8.25 -12.74 2.18
C GLN A 115 -7.86 -13.16 0.76
N PHE A 116 -7.02 -14.18 0.63
CA PHE A 116 -6.59 -14.68 -0.68
C PHE A 116 -7.74 -15.33 -1.47
N THR A 117 -8.65 -16.03 -0.78
CA THR A 117 -9.77 -16.76 -1.40
C THR A 117 -11.03 -15.91 -1.62
N ARG A 118 -11.03 -14.62 -1.24
CA ARG A 118 -12.19 -13.74 -1.36
C ARG A 118 -12.57 -13.45 -2.80
N GLU A 119 -11.63 -12.92 -3.58
CA GLU A 119 -11.78 -12.59 -5.00
C GLU A 119 -10.51 -13.02 -5.75
N PRO A 120 -10.21 -14.33 -5.83
CA PRO A 120 -9.07 -14.80 -6.57
C PRO A 120 -9.30 -14.60 -8.07
N VAL A 121 -8.26 -14.16 -8.77
CA VAL A 121 -8.31 -13.89 -10.22
C VAL A 121 -8.63 -15.15 -11.05
N PHE A 122 -8.42 -16.34 -10.50
CA PHE A 122 -8.49 -17.63 -11.20
C PHE A 122 -9.81 -18.40 -11.00
N PHE A 123 -10.58 -18.13 -9.95
CA PHE A 123 -11.82 -18.85 -9.64
C PHE A 123 -12.80 -17.96 -8.89
N HIS A 124 -14.10 -18.28 -8.96
CA HIS A 124 -15.12 -17.59 -8.17
C HIS A 124 -14.82 -17.77 -6.68
N GLY A 125 -14.45 -16.68 -6.00
CA GLY A 125 -14.08 -16.71 -4.59
C GLY A 125 -15.27 -16.95 -3.67
N TRP A 126 -15.01 -17.05 -2.37
CA TRP A 126 -16.10 -17.30 -1.41
C TRP A 126 -17.17 -16.21 -1.39
N ALA A 127 -16.83 -14.98 -1.80
CA ALA A 127 -17.78 -13.87 -1.93
C ALA A 127 -18.85 -14.16 -3.02
N ALA A 128 -18.45 -14.83 -4.10
CA ALA A 128 -19.32 -15.29 -5.18
C ALA A 128 -20.26 -16.40 -4.72
N PHE A 129 -19.72 -17.38 -3.97
CA PHE A 129 -20.51 -18.50 -3.43
C PHE A 129 -21.62 -18.03 -2.47
N LEU A 130 -21.37 -16.99 -1.69
CA LEU A 130 -22.35 -16.40 -0.78
C LEU A 130 -23.23 -15.33 -1.45
N ASN A 131 -23.03 -15.07 -2.74
CA ASN A 131 -23.77 -14.09 -3.54
C ASN A 131 -23.79 -12.68 -2.93
N VAL A 132 -22.68 -12.29 -2.27
CA VAL A 132 -22.47 -10.98 -1.63
C VAL A 132 -21.35 -10.21 -2.34
N GLU A 133 -21.16 -10.48 -3.62
CA GLU A 133 -20.24 -9.75 -4.48
C GLU A 133 -20.55 -8.24 -4.42
N GLY A 134 -19.52 -7.42 -4.19
CA GLY A 134 -19.64 -5.97 -4.07
C GLY A 134 -20.01 -5.45 -2.67
N PHE A 135 -20.52 -6.29 -1.75
CA PHE A 135 -20.78 -5.90 -0.35
C PHE A 135 -19.65 -6.26 0.61
N VAL A 136 -18.72 -7.13 0.19
CA VAL A 136 -17.59 -7.57 1.00
C VAL A 136 -16.32 -6.80 0.62
N SER A 137 -15.67 -6.18 1.62
CA SER A 137 -14.39 -5.48 1.49
C SER A 137 -13.30 -6.14 2.34
N ASP A 138 -12.02 -5.77 2.13
CA ASP A 138 -10.86 -6.29 2.87
C ASP A 138 -11.03 -6.01 4.37
N ALA A 139 -11.71 -4.90 4.69
CA ALA A 139 -12.06 -4.52 6.04
C ALA A 139 -13.13 -5.44 6.65
N THR A 140 -14.11 -5.89 5.86
CA THR A 140 -15.22 -6.73 6.33
C THR A 140 -14.73 -8.13 6.72
N SER A 141 -13.88 -8.75 5.88
CA SER A 141 -13.24 -10.04 6.19
C SER A 141 -12.33 -9.94 7.42
N SER A 142 -11.56 -8.86 7.53
CA SER A 142 -10.71 -8.59 8.70
C SER A 142 -11.53 -8.43 9.98
N ALA A 143 -12.62 -7.66 9.92
CA ALA A 143 -13.51 -7.44 11.07
C ALA A 143 -14.19 -8.75 11.51
N LEU A 144 -14.60 -9.60 10.57
CA LEU A 144 -15.19 -10.90 10.88
C LEU A 144 -14.21 -11.80 11.65
N VAL A 145 -12.96 -11.91 11.19
CA VAL A 145 -11.95 -12.72 11.89
C VAL A 145 -11.64 -12.16 13.27
N LEU A 146 -11.50 -10.84 13.42
CA LEU A 146 -11.30 -10.19 14.72
C LEU A 146 -12.48 -10.41 15.67
N LEU A 147 -13.71 -10.37 15.18
CA LEU A 147 -14.90 -10.68 15.97
C LEU A 147 -14.86 -12.14 16.45
N VAL A 148 -14.56 -13.09 15.55
CA VAL A 148 -14.43 -14.51 15.92
C VAL A 148 -13.36 -14.70 16.99
N MET A 149 -12.16 -14.13 16.82
CA MET A 149 -11.10 -14.18 17.85
C MET A 149 -11.54 -13.53 19.18
N GLY A 150 -12.37 -12.49 19.14
CA GLY A 150 -12.95 -11.84 20.31
C GLY A 150 -14.02 -12.66 21.04
N PHE A 151 -14.56 -13.72 20.43
CA PHE A 151 -15.52 -14.65 21.04
C PHE A 151 -14.87 -15.97 21.49
N VAL A 152 -13.76 -16.38 20.87
CA VAL A 152 -13.07 -17.64 21.20
C VAL A 152 -12.39 -17.55 22.58
N PRO A 153 -12.69 -18.45 23.53
CA PRO A 153 -12.04 -18.46 24.84
C PRO A 153 -10.60 -19.00 24.75
N VAL A 154 -9.71 -18.51 25.61
CA VAL A 154 -8.32 -18.99 25.84
C VAL A 154 -8.35 -20.34 26.56
N ARG A 155 -9.46 -21.05 26.68
CA ARG A 155 -9.54 -22.45 27.10
C ARG A 155 -10.76 -23.04 26.45
N LEU A 156 -10.58 -23.75 25.34
CA LEU A 156 -11.69 -24.39 24.60
C LEU A 156 -12.50 -25.36 25.48
N MET A 157 -11.89 -25.90 26.54
CA MET A 157 -12.52 -26.80 27.52
C MET A 157 -13.23 -26.07 28.68
N GLU A 158 -12.96 -24.78 28.91
CA GLU A 158 -13.62 -23.96 29.93
C GLU A 158 -14.39 -22.83 29.22
N LEU A 159 -15.59 -23.14 28.70
CA LEU A 159 -16.48 -22.14 28.07
C LEU A 159 -16.88 -20.98 29.01
N THR A 160 -16.60 -21.11 30.32
CA THR A 160 -16.82 -20.09 31.36
C THR A 160 -15.57 -19.28 31.71
N SER A 161 -14.41 -19.56 31.10
CA SER A 161 -13.19 -18.83 31.40
C SER A 161 -13.28 -17.38 30.93
N ARG A 162 -12.97 -16.44 31.83
CA ARG A 162 -13.01 -14.99 31.60
C ARG A 162 -11.93 -14.50 30.62
N HIS A 163 -10.99 -15.37 30.26
CA HIS A 163 -9.86 -15.07 29.40
C HIS A 163 -10.23 -15.43 27.96
N ARG A 164 -10.40 -14.40 27.12
CA ARG A 164 -10.70 -14.52 25.68
C ARG A 164 -9.42 -14.36 24.86
N LEU A 165 -9.35 -15.03 23.71
CA LEU A 165 -8.16 -15.05 22.85
C LEU A 165 -7.71 -13.63 22.50
N LEU A 166 -8.69 -12.77 22.22
CA LEU A 166 -8.49 -11.34 22.09
C LEU A 166 -9.15 -10.61 23.28
N ASN A 167 -8.33 -10.00 24.14
CA ASN A 167 -8.84 -9.13 25.19
C ASN A 167 -8.97 -7.69 24.68
N TRP A 168 -10.20 -7.28 24.37
CA TRP A 168 -10.51 -5.93 23.90
C TRP A 168 -9.96 -4.84 24.83
N ARG A 169 -9.91 -5.04 26.15
CA ARG A 169 -9.37 -4.04 27.08
C ARG A 169 -7.86 -3.79 26.90
N VAL A 170 -7.12 -4.77 26.38
CA VAL A 170 -5.69 -4.66 26.09
C VAL A 170 -5.47 -4.12 24.68
N VAL A 171 -6.28 -4.56 23.72
CA VAL A 171 -6.12 -4.22 22.29
C VAL A 171 -6.60 -2.81 21.95
N LEU A 172 -7.69 -2.33 22.56
CA LEU A 172 -8.26 -1.01 22.25
C LEU A 172 -7.29 0.16 22.53
N PRO A 173 -6.55 0.20 23.65
CA PRO A 173 -5.56 1.24 23.92
C PRO A 173 -4.37 1.23 22.96
N ASP A 174 -3.93 0.04 22.52
CA ASP A 174 -2.77 -0.11 21.62
C ASP A 174 -3.11 0.16 20.15
N LEU A 175 -4.41 0.20 19.80
CA LEU A 175 -4.84 0.46 18.43
C LEU A 175 -4.33 1.84 17.95
N PRO A 176 -3.76 1.93 16.74
CA PRO A 176 -3.30 3.20 16.19
C PRO A 176 -4.47 4.06 15.68
N TRP A 177 -5.29 4.60 16.59
CA TRP A 177 -6.44 5.45 16.24
C TRP A 177 -6.06 6.63 15.34
N GLY A 178 -4.87 7.20 15.55
CA GLY A 178 -4.32 8.23 14.67
C GLY A 178 -4.18 7.79 13.21
N MET A 179 -3.76 6.54 12.95
CA MET A 179 -3.67 6.01 11.58
C MET A 179 -5.05 5.89 10.95
N ALA A 180 -6.04 5.39 11.69
CA ALA A 180 -7.40 5.26 11.20
C ALA A 180 -8.01 6.63 10.85
N LEU A 181 -7.79 7.64 11.70
CA LEU A 181 -8.24 9.01 11.43
C LEU A 181 -7.57 9.64 10.21
N VAL A 182 -6.26 9.43 10.01
CA VAL A 182 -5.52 9.94 8.85
C VAL A 182 -6.05 9.34 7.55
N VAL A 183 -6.30 8.02 7.52
CA VAL A 183 -6.88 7.35 6.35
C VAL A 183 -8.30 7.88 6.07
N GLY A 184 -9.11 8.06 7.12
CA GLY A 184 -10.44 8.65 6.99
C GLY A 184 -10.42 10.08 6.45
N ALA A 185 -9.51 10.92 6.95
CA ALA A 185 -9.33 12.29 6.50
C ALA A 185 -8.89 12.36 5.02
N GLY A 186 -8.02 11.44 4.58
CA GLY A 186 -7.60 11.33 3.19
C GLY A 186 -8.75 11.02 2.23
N ASN A 187 -9.59 10.05 2.57
CA ASN A 187 -10.81 9.74 1.81
C ASN A 187 -11.81 10.92 1.81
N ALA A 188 -12.01 11.57 2.96
CA ALA A 188 -12.90 12.72 3.06
C ALA A 188 -12.39 13.90 2.19
N PHE A 189 -11.08 14.13 2.17
CA PHE A 189 -10.46 15.15 1.33
C PHE A 189 -10.58 14.81 -0.16
N ALA A 190 -10.35 13.57 -0.56
CA ALA A 190 -10.55 13.11 -1.95
C ALA A 190 -12.01 13.31 -2.40
N TYR A 191 -12.97 12.95 -1.54
CA TYR A 191 -14.40 13.18 -1.79
C TYR A 191 -14.74 14.68 -1.90
N ALA A 192 -14.21 15.51 -1.01
CA ALA A 192 -14.41 16.96 -1.05
C ALA A 192 -13.78 17.59 -2.30
N ALA A 193 -12.60 17.14 -2.73
CA ALA A 193 -11.96 17.62 -3.95
C ALA A 193 -12.77 17.25 -5.22
N ASN A 194 -13.40 16.08 -5.22
CA ASN A 194 -14.30 15.66 -6.29
C ASN A 194 -15.58 16.53 -6.28
N LYS A 195 -16.20 16.75 -5.11
CA LYS A 195 -17.41 17.57 -4.99
C LYS A 195 -17.21 19.05 -5.29
N THR A 196 -16.04 19.61 -4.98
CA THR A 196 -15.74 21.03 -5.23
C THR A 196 -15.33 21.29 -6.68
N GLY A 197 -15.22 20.25 -7.52
CA GLY A 197 -14.74 20.38 -8.89
C GLY A 197 -13.25 20.74 -8.98
N PHE A 198 -12.48 20.61 -7.89
CA PHE A 198 -11.06 20.95 -7.86
C PHE A 198 -10.26 20.19 -8.93
N ILE A 199 -10.65 18.95 -9.20
CA ILE A 199 -10.03 18.12 -10.23
C ILE A 199 -10.34 18.70 -11.62
N ASP A 200 -11.58 19.10 -11.88
CA ASP A 200 -12.00 19.73 -13.14
C ASP A 200 -11.28 21.07 -13.35
N THR A 201 -11.11 21.86 -12.29
CA THR A 201 -10.32 23.10 -12.34
C THR A 201 -8.87 22.79 -12.71
N THR A 202 -8.28 21.74 -12.13
CA THR A 202 -6.89 21.32 -12.43
C THR A 202 -6.73 20.93 -13.90
N ILE A 203 -7.69 20.20 -14.47
CA ILE A 203 -7.70 19.83 -15.88
C ILE A 203 -7.85 21.07 -16.76
N SER A 204 -8.72 22.02 -16.39
CA SER A 204 -8.88 23.27 -17.14
C SER A 204 -7.61 24.14 -17.13
N TRP A 205 -6.81 24.10 -16.05
CA TRP A 205 -5.50 24.74 -16.01
C TRP A 205 -4.50 24.07 -16.95
N LEU A 206 -4.53 22.73 -17.01
CA LEU A 206 -3.72 21.95 -17.95
C LEU A 206 -4.12 22.22 -19.41
N ASP A 207 -5.39 22.48 -19.69
CA ASP A 207 -5.87 22.87 -21.03
C ASP A 207 -5.34 24.22 -21.52
N ARG A 208 -5.10 25.15 -20.59
CA ARG A 208 -4.51 26.47 -20.91
C ARG A 208 -3.05 26.34 -21.37
N ILE A 209 -2.38 25.26 -21.00
CA ILE A 209 -1.04 24.93 -21.51
C ILE A 209 -1.21 24.35 -22.92
N LYS A 210 -1.26 25.24 -23.93
CA LYS A 210 -1.44 24.93 -25.35
C LYS A 210 -0.91 23.54 -25.77
N ARG A 211 -1.81 22.62 -26.15
CA ARG A 211 -1.67 21.39 -26.97
C ARG A 211 -0.25 20.84 -27.20
N LYS A 212 0.58 20.74 -26.16
CA LYS A 212 1.85 20.02 -26.20
C LYS A 212 1.67 18.79 -25.32
N PRO A 213 1.37 17.61 -25.91
CA PRO A 213 1.00 16.42 -25.15
C PRO A 213 2.04 16.04 -24.09
N VAL A 214 3.32 16.29 -24.37
CA VAL A 214 4.42 16.07 -23.41
C VAL A 214 4.34 16.99 -22.19
N LEU A 215 3.99 18.27 -22.34
CA LEU A 215 3.86 19.19 -21.20
C LEU A 215 2.65 18.83 -20.34
N THR A 216 1.53 18.47 -20.98
CA THR A 216 0.31 18.02 -20.29
C THR A 216 0.58 16.74 -19.49
N GLN A 217 1.32 15.79 -20.08
CA GLN A 217 1.75 14.57 -19.40
C GLN A 217 2.61 14.87 -18.16
N VAL A 218 3.61 15.75 -18.27
CA VAL A 218 4.48 16.12 -17.14
C VAL A 218 3.69 16.85 -16.05
N GLY A 219 2.83 17.80 -16.43
CA GLY A 219 2.00 18.55 -15.48
C GLY A 219 1.02 17.65 -14.73
N LEU A 220 0.39 16.71 -15.43
CA LEU A 220 -0.50 15.73 -14.82
C LEU A 220 0.24 14.79 -13.87
N SER A 221 1.41 14.32 -14.27
CA SER A 221 2.28 13.47 -13.44
C SER A 221 2.71 14.22 -12.17
N PHE A 222 3.11 15.48 -12.29
CA PHE A 222 3.47 16.31 -11.14
C PHE A 222 2.29 16.55 -10.20
N SER A 223 1.12 16.90 -10.73
CA SER A 223 -0.11 17.07 -9.94
C SER A 223 -0.47 15.78 -9.20
N SER A 224 -0.40 14.64 -9.90
CA SER A 224 -0.68 13.33 -9.32
C SER A 224 0.30 12.96 -8.20
N ALA A 225 1.61 13.19 -8.39
CA ALA A 225 2.63 12.95 -7.38
C ALA A 225 2.45 13.87 -6.17
N PHE A 226 2.15 15.15 -6.40
CA PHE A 226 1.93 16.14 -5.34
C PHE A 226 0.72 15.79 -4.49
N SER A 227 -0.42 15.50 -5.11
CA SER A 227 -1.62 15.09 -4.38
C SER A 227 -1.42 13.75 -3.65
N ALA A 228 -0.68 12.82 -4.25
CA ALA A 228 -0.36 11.54 -3.63
C ALA A 228 0.52 11.71 -2.38
N GLN A 229 1.30 12.80 -2.25
CA GLN A 229 2.02 13.11 -1.00
C GLN A 229 1.05 13.28 0.17
N PHE A 230 -0.13 13.84 -0.04
CA PHE A 230 -1.11 14.00 1.04
C PHE A 230 -1.87 12.72 1.29
N THR A 231 -2.37 12.08 0.23
CA THR A 231 -3.11 10.82 0.32
C THR A 231 -3.07 10.08 -1.02
N ARG A 232 -2.61 8.82 -1.02
CA ARG A 232 -2.63 7.96 -2.22
C ARG A 232 -4.02 7.70 -2.80
N GLN A 233 -5.06 7.80 -1.97
CA GLN A 233 -6.47 7.66 -2.36
C GLN A 233 -6.94 8.78 -3.29
N PHE A 234 -6.14 9.82 -3.53
CA PHE A 234 -6.53 10.87 -4.47
C PHE A 234 -6.64 10.38 -5.92
N LEU A 235 -5.99 9.28 -6.29
CA LEU A 235 -6.19 8.58 -7.57
C LEU A 235 -7.22 7.47 -7.44
N ASP A 236 -8.42 7.88 -7.09
CA ASP A 236 -9.60 7.03 -7.21
C ASP A 236 -10.00 6.85 -8.68
N THR A 237 -10.87 5.88 -8.92
CA THR A 237 -11.39 5.56 -10.25
C THR A 237 -11.97 6.78 -10.96
N SER A 238 -12.60 7.71 -10.24
CA SER A 238 -13.13 8.97 -10.81
C SER A 238 -12.03 9.83 -11.45
N ARG A 239 -10.91 10.04 -10.75
CA ARG A 239 -9.78 10.83 -11.27
C ARG A 239 -9.12 10.14 -12.46
N LEU A 240 -9.00 8.81 -12.43
CA LEU A 240 -8.47 8.04 -13.56
C LEU A 240 -9.38 8.15 -14.80
N HIS A 241 -10.70 8.09 -14.64
CA HIS A 241 -11.65 8.31 -15.75
C HIS A 241 -11.49 9.71 -16.37
N GLN A 242 -11.39 10.76 -15.55
CA GLN A 242 -11.21 12.12 -16.06
C GLN A 242 -9.90 12.30 -16.84
N ILE A 243 -8.82 11.62 -16.44
CA ILE A 243 -7.55 11.60 -17.19
C ILE A 243 -7.74 10.91 -18.55
N VAL A 244 -8.51 9.82 -18.60
CA VAL A 244 -8.86 9.14 -19.85
C VAL A 244 -9.70 10.05 -20.74
N GLU A 245 -10.74 10.69 -20.22
CA GLU A 245 -11.56 11.65 -20.97
C GLU A 245 -10.71 12.77 -21.57
N LYS A 246 -9.76 13.30 -20.79
CA LYS A 246 -8.81 14.31 -21.25
C LYS A 246 -7.93 13.81 -22.41
N SER A 247 -7.45 12.57 -22.35
CA SER A 247 -6.65 11.99 -23.43
C SER A 247 -7.43 11.82 -24.73
N VAL A 248 -8.71 11.47 -24.62
CA VAL A 248 -9.64 11.40 -25.76
C VAL A 248 -9.85 12.79 -26.37
N GLN A 249 -10.03 13.83 -25.55
CA GLN A 249 -10.14 15.22 -26.02
C GLN A 249 -8.89 15.70 -26.76
N ASP A 250 -7.71 15.29 -26.30
CA ASP A 250 -6.42 15.64 -26.93
C ASP A 250 -6.09 14.79 -28.17
N ASN A 251 -6.92 13.79 -28.52
CA ASN A 251 -6.64 12.78 -29.54
C ASN A 251 -5.32 12.02 -29.31
N VAL A 252 -4.99 11.74 -28.05
CA VAL A 252 -3.78 11.02 -27.64
C VAL A 252 -4.19 9.68 -27.02
N HIS A 253 -3.38 8.64 -27.22
CA HIS A 253 -3.63 7.35 -26.61
C HIS A 253 -3.66 7.47 -25.06
N PRO A 254 -4.71 6.99 -24.37
CA PRO A 254 -4.89 7.25 -22.93
C PRO A 254 -3.76 6.75 -22.04
N MET A 255 -3.06 5.68 -22.46
CA MET A 255 -1.89 5.21 -21.73
C MET A 255 -0.80 6.28 -21.60
N MET A 256 -0.69 7.23 -22.53
CA MET A 256 0.32 8.29 -22.45
C MET A 256 0.11 9.20 -21.25
N TYR A 257 -1.13 9.35 -20.76
CA TYR A 257 -1.43 10.19 -19.59
C TYR A 257 -1.64 9.37 -18.33
N VAL A 258 -2.34 8.24 -18.41
CA VAL A 258 -2.70 7.47 -17.22
C VAL A 258 -1.51 6.69 -16.66
N LEU A 259 -0.68 6.08 -17.51
CA LEU A 259 0.51 5.33 -17.08
C LEU A 259 1.47 6.19 -16.24
N PRO A 260 1.97 7.35 -16.73
CA PRO A 260 2.88 8.18 -15.95
C PRO A 260 2.21 8.81 -14.73
N ALA A 261 0.91 9.12 -14.76
CA ALA A 261 0.20 9.62 -13.58
C ALA A 261 0.07 8.54 -12.49
N ALA A 262 -0.23 7.29 -12.87
CA ALA A 262 -0.30 6.16 -11.95
C ALA A 262 1.07 5.83 -11.34
N SER A 263 2.12 5.78 -12.16
CA SER A 263 3.49 5.59 -11.68
C SER A 263 3.94 6.74 -10.78
N ALA A 264 3.62 7.99 -11.13
CA ALA A 264 4.01 9.18 -10.36
C ALA A 264 3.37 9.22 -8.97
N ALA A 265 2.13 8.76 -8.85
CA ALA A 265 1.42 8.68 -7.57
C ALA A 265 1.98 7.65 -6.59
N SER A 266 2.64 6.62 -7.11
CA SER A 266 3.34 5.65 -6.28
C SER A 266 4.52 6.29 -5.53
N PHE A 267 5.02 7.44 -5.98
CA PHE A 267 6.14 8.17 -5.38
C PHE A 267 5.78 9.04 -4.15
N SER A 268 4.84 8.60 -3.31
CA SER A 268 4.41 9.35 -2.12
C SER A 268 5.30 9.09 -0.89
N TYR A 269 6.48 9.70 -0.87
CA TYR A 269 7.54 9.40 0.10
C TYR A 269 7.72 10.43 1.21
N VAL A 270 7.15 11.62 1.05
CA VAL A 270 7.52 12.77 1.88
C VAL A 270 6.70 12.83 3.16
N MET A 271 5.37 12.68 3.07
CA MET A 271 4.52 12.77 4.26
C MET A 271 4.35 11.40 4.92
N PRO A 272 4.32 11.36 6.27
CA PRO A 272 3.94 10.17 7.03
C PRO A 272 2.54 9.72 6.63
N THR A 273 1.61 10.66 6.47
CA THR A 273 0.19 10.40 6.19
C THR A 273 -0.10 9.77 4.83
N ALA A 274 0.87 9.79 3.91
CA ALA A 274 0.67 9.30 2.55
C ALA A 274 0.39 7.79 2.49
N SER A 275 0.91 7.03 3.46
CA SER A 275 0.95 5.57 3.41
C SER A 275 1.10 4.94 4.79
N VAL A 276 0.43 3.81 5.02
CA VAL A 276 0.59 3.02 6.24
C VAL A 276 2.06 2.66 6.50
N ALA A 277 2.82 2.29 5.46
CA ALA A 277 4.24 1.95 5.64
C ALA A 277 5.09 3.15 6.10
N ASN A 278 4.77 4.38 5.65
CA ASN A 278 5.46 5.59 6.10
C ASN A 278 5.11 5.89 7.55
N ILE A 279 3.84 5.75 7.95
CA ILE A 279 3.42 5.97 9.34
C ILE A 279 4.05 4.93 10.28
N MET A 280 4.12 3.66 9.87
CA MET A 280 4.77 2.61 10.67
C MET A 280 6.24 2.94 10.93
N VAL A 281 6.97 3.35 9.90
CA VAL A 281 8.37 3.76 10.06
C VAL A 281 8.51 5.03 10.90
N TYR A 282 7.56 5.96 10.82
CA TYR A 282 7.57 7.17 11.65
C TYR A 282 7.26 6.88 13.13
N ARG A 283 6.41 5.89 13.42
CA ARG A 283 6.03 5.52 14.79
C ARG A 283 7.06 4.64 15.48
N TYR A 284 7.67 3.72 14.75
CA TYR A 284 8.59 2.71 15.29
C TYR A 284 10.06 2.99 14.98
N GLY A 285 10.35 3.91 14.07
CA GLY A 285 11.70 4.36 13.82
C GLY A 285 12.03 5.57 14.70
N ASP A 286 13.20 5.56 15.32
CA ASP A 286 13.88 6.79 15.74
C ASP A 286 14.33 7.51 14.47
N VAL A 287 13.46 8.34 13.90
CA VAL A 287 13.70 9.12 12.67
C VAL A 287 14.38 10.45 13.00
#